data_AF-A0A6C0CJF4-F1
#
_entry.id   AF-A0A6C0CJF4-F1
#
_cell.length_a   1.000
_cell.length_b   1.000
_cell.length_c   1.000
_cell.angle_alpha   90.00
_cell.angle_beta   90.00
_cell.angle_gamma   90.00
#
_symmetry.space_group_name_H-M   'P 1'
#
loop_
_entity.id
_entity.type
_entity.pdbx_description
1 polymer ?
#
loop_
_entity_poly.entity_id
_entity_poly.type
_entity_poly.pdbx_seq_one_letter_code
_entity_poly.pdbx_strand_id
1 'polypeptide(L)'
;MPPVHNIRQLQLQDFHKGFKDLLDQGFTKNIEDPKDPKKKFAQFYAAACNDSGDNGLYGNFVYVIELDNRIVASLKMVIELKCHNNYGKVAHIEDVVVHSEHRGKGLGKLLVNFALEISKVKECYKAVLCCNREYESYYKSLGFRQKGIEMCVYFNRGTGESSISKTLRTSYNKSALDYSDVLKTIISTLPSLDHIVEFGILDGFSLQCFAENCPPTTSIFGYDIFEDFNGNGANYDDMTKKFEPYSNVHIHRGDFYDTKGWESHNRPIDLLHVDIANDGDVYKFTIDNYLDLVKVGGVIIFEGGSEERDNVGWMQKYNKTKIKPYIDHLIESREDIRVTTLDKFPSVTIVKRLK
;
A
#
# COMPACT_ATOMS: atom_id res chain seq x y z
N MET A 1 -31.77 -12.15 0.41
CA MET A 1 -31.20 -10.95 1.06
C MET A 1 -31.95 -10.73 2.37
N PRO A 2 -31.30 -10.37 3.47
CA PRO A 2 -32.03 -10.03 4.68
C PRO A 2 -32.93 -8.80 4.45
N PRO A 3 -34.09 -8.70 5.12
CA PRO A 3 -34.95 -7.53 5.03
C PRO A 3 -34.23 -6.25 5.49
N VAL A 4 -34.64 -5.09 4.97
CA VAL A 4 -34.15 -3.76 5.40
C VAL A 4 -34.26 -3.56 6.91
N HIS A 5 -35.22 -4.25 7.56
CA HIS A 5 -35.47 -4.23 9.00
C HIS A 5 -34.31 -4.75 9.88
N ASN A 6 -33.25 -5.32 9.29
CA ASN A 6 -32.10 -5.82 10.05
C ASN A 6 -30.96 -4.80 10.18
N ILE A 7 -31.08 -3.60 9.59
CA ILE A 7 -30.12 -2.51 9.84
C ILE A 7 -30.54 -1.77 11.12
N ARG A 8 -29.62 -1.67 12.07
CA ARG A 8 -29.81 -0.92 13.31
C ARG A 8 -28.53 -0.19 13.72
N GLN A 9 -28.62 0.73 14.68
CA GLN A 9 -27.42 1.30 15.28
C GLN A 9 -26.65 0.24 16.07
N LEU A 10 -25.33 0.41 16.11
CA LEU A 10 -24.43 -0.35 16.97
C LEU A 10 -24.90 -0.23 18.42
N GLN A 11 -24.75 -1.31 19.20
CA GLN A 11 -25.07 -1.36 20.62
C GLN A 11 -23.86 -1.86 21.40
N LEU A 12 -23.78 -1.52 22.69
CA LEU A 12 -22.64 -1.89 23.54
C LEU A 12 -22.42 -3.41 23.62
N GLN A 13 -23.51 -4.21 23.60
CA GLN A 13 -23.42 -5.68 23.60
C GLN A 13 -22.87 -6.27 22.29
N ASP A 14 -22.80 -5.52 21.20
CA ASP A 14 -22.34 -6.03 19.90
C ASP A 14 -20.85 -6.39 19.90
N PHE A 15 -20.11 -5.91 20.91
CA PHE A 15 -18.78 -6.43 21.23
C PHE A 15 -18.78 -7.96 21.34
N HIS A 16 -19.80 -8.53 22.00
CA HIS A 16 -19.95 -9.97 22.19
C HIS A 16 -20.55 -10.69 20.98
N LYS A 17 -21.00 -9.94 19.96
CA LYS A 17 -21.56 -10.48 18.71
C LYS A 17 -20.55 -10.47 17.55
N GLY A 18 -19.25 -10.38 17.84
CA GLY A 18 -18.17 -10.46 16.86
C GLY A 18 -17.89 -9.17 16.08
N PHE A 19 -18.32 -8.00 16.60
CA PHE A 19 -18.10 -6.73 15.90
C PHE A 19 -16.62 -6.40 15.65
N LYS A 20 -15.73 -6.69 16.62
CA LYS A 20 -14.29 -6.51 16.44
C LYS A 20 -13.74 -7.42 15.33
N ASP A 21 -14.12 -8.69 15.36
CA ASP A 21 -13.66 -9.68 14.39
C ASP A 21 -14.09 -9.32 12.97
N LEU A 22 -15.27 -8.69 12.81
CA LEU A 22 -15.72 -8.13 11.55
C LEU A 22 -14.79 -7.00 11.05
N LEU A 23 -14.44 -6.04 11.91
CA LEU A 23 -13.56 -4.93 11.54
C LEU A 23 -12.16 -5.45 11.15
N ASP A 24 -11.65 -6.45 11.87
CA ASP A 24 -10.37 -7.09 11.59
C ASP A 24 -10.29 -7.76 10.19
N GLN A 25 -11.43 -8.02 9.53
CA GLN A 25 -11.49 -8.54 8.14
C GLN A 25 -11.48 -7.45 7.06
N GLY A 26 -11.73 -6.20 7.44
CA GLY A 26 -11.88 -5.08 6.51
C GLY A 26 -10.73 -4.08 6.53
N PHE A 27 -10.00 -4.00 7.65
CA PHE A 27 -9.04 -2.92 7.90
C PHE A 27 -7.70 -3.46 8.40
N THR A 28 -6.61 -2.79 8.01
CA THR A 28 -5.24 -3.13 8.41
C THR A 28 -5.04 -2.91 9.92
N LYS A 29 -4.49 -3.91 10.61
CA LYS A 29 -4.08 -3.80 12.02
C LYS A 29 -2.75 -3.06 12.12
N ASN A 30 -2.81 -1.77 12.40
CA ASN A 30 -1.60 -0.96 12.59
C ASN A 30 -1.14 -0.86 14.05
N ILE A 31 -1.84 -1.52 14.98
CA ILE A 31 -1.56 -1.47 16.42
C ILE A 31 -1.84 -2.85 17.03
N GLU A 32 -1.02 -3.26 18.00
CA GLU A 32 -1.30 -4.41 18.86
C GLU A 32 -2.69 -4.28 19.50
N ASP A 33 -3.36 -5.41 19.71
CA ASP A 33 -4.65 -5.41 20.40
C ASP A 33 -4.49 -4.75 21.78
N PRO A 34 -5.41 -3.85 22.17
CA PRO A 34 -5.32 -3.19 23.46
C PRO A 34 -5.39 -4.20 24.59
N LYS A 35 -4.68 -3.93 25.70
CA LYS A 35 -4.69 -4.79 26.90
C LYS A 35 -6.10 -5.11 27.42
N ASP A 36 -7.07 -4.21 27.20
CA ASP A 36 -8.48 -4.40 27.53
C ASP A 36 -9.37 -3.95 26.36
N PRO A 37 -9.66 -4.86 25.39
CA PRO A 37 -10.46 -4.55 24.22
C PRO A 37 -11.90 -4.17 24.55
N LYS A 38 -12.49 -4.80 25.58
CA LYS A 38 -13.87 -4.52 25.98
C LYS A 38 -14.01 -3.10 26.51
N LYS A 39 -13.10 -2.67 27.39
CA LYS A 39 -13.09 -1.29 27.90
C LYS A 39 -12.83 -0.28 26.78
N LYS A 40 -11.92 -0.57 25.86
CA LYS A 40 -11.66 0.30 24.71
C LYS A 40 -12.86 0.41 23.79
N PHE A 41 -13.56 -0.69 23.53
CA PHE A 41 -14.80 -0.66 22.77
C PHE A 41 -15.88 0.16 23.48
N ALA A 42 -16.05 0.02 24.80
CA ALA A 42 -17.01 0.83 25.56
C ALA A 42 -16.69 2.33 25.51
N GLN A 43 -15.40 2.70 25.56
CA GLN A 43 -14.95 4.08 25.38
C GLN A 43 -15.26 4.60 23.98
N PHE A 44 -14.96 3.81 22.95
CA PHE A 44 -15.32 4.12 21.57
C PHE A 44 -16.83 4.30 21.42
N TYR A 45 -17.63 3.37 21.92
CA TYR A 45 -19.09 3.43 21.85
C TYR A 45 -19.63 4.72 22.49
N ALA A 46 -19.15 5.05 23.69
CA ALA A 46 -19.55 6.28 24.38
C ALA A 46 -19.17 7.55 23.60
N ALA A 47 -18.00 7.58 22.95
CA ALA A 47 -17.52 8.74 22.21
C ALA A 47 -18.09 8.85 20.79
N ALA A 48 -18.35 7.73 20.11
CA ALA A 48 -18.71 7.69 18.70
C ALA A 48 -20.19 7.38 18.45
N CYS A 49 -20.92 6.83 19.42
CA CYS A 49 -22.34 6.49 19.23
C CYS A 49 -23.28 7.36 20.08
N ASN A 50 -22.77 8.04 21.12
CA ASN A 50 -23.56 8.98 21.93
C ASN A 50 -23.26 10.46 21.62
N ASP A 51 -22.34 10.74 20.70
CA ASP A 51 -21.93 12.09 20.30
C ASP A 51 -22.72 12.56 19.07
N SER A 52 -24.02 12.76 19.28
CA SER A 52 -24.93 13.26 18.25
C SER A 52 -25.55 14.58 18.70
N GLY A 53 -25.28 15.64 17.97
CA GLY A 53 -25.79 16.98 18.27
C GLY A 53 -27.19 17.22 17.71
N ASP A 54 -27.91 18.16 18.32
CA ASP A 54 -29.26 18.60 17.94
C ASP A 54 -30.22 17.42 17.66
N ASN A 55 -30.52 16.64 18.70
CA ASN A 55 -31.38 15.45 18.62
C ASN A 55 -30.93 14.44 17.54
N GLY A 56 -29.63 14.39 17.26
CA GLY A 56 -29.03 13.47 16.29
C GLY A 56 -29.11 13.94 14.85
N LEU A 57 -29.30 15.23 14.57
CA LEU A 57 -29.23 15.79 13.21
C LEU A 57 -27.83 15.73 12.61
N TYR A 58 -26.79 15.81 13.44
CA TYR A 58 -25.37 15.70 13.04
C TYR A 58 -24.56 14.93 14.09
N GLY A 59 -23.32 14.56 13.74
CA GLY A 59 -22.44 13.78 14.60
C GLY A 59 -22.11 12.39 14.04
N ASN A 60 -21.76 11.47 14.93
CA ASN A 60 -21.27 10.15 14.57
C ASN A 60 -22.38 9.09 14.68
N PHE A 61 -22.45 8.20 13.69
CA PHE A 61 -23.41 7.09 13.65
C PHE A 61 -22.69 5.83 13.19
N VAL A 62 -22.96 4.69 13.85
CA VAL A 62 -22.48 3.39 13.39
C VAL A 62 -23.69 2.48 13.21
N TYR A 63 -23.84 1.93 12.00
CA TYR A 63 -24.90 1.01 11.64
C TYR A 63 -24.35 -0.39 11.43
N VAL A 64 -25.15 -1.38 11.78
CA VAL A 64 -24.80 -2.79 11.70
C VAL A 64 -25.95 -3.61 11.11
N ILE A 65 -25.59 -4.72 10.46
CA ILE A 65 -26.52 -5.80 10.13
C ILE A 65 -26.18 -6.99 11.01
N GLU A 66 -27.19 -7.47 11.74
CA GLU A 66 -27.10 -8.68 12.55
C GLU A 66 -27.80 -9.84 11.83
N LEU A 67 -27.13 -11.00 11.77
CA LEU A 67 -27.71 -12.29 11.35
C LEU A 67 -27.25 -13.37 12.33
N ASP A 68 -28.18 -14.25 12.73
CA ASP A 68 -27.88 -15.38 13.63
C ASP A 68 -27.09 -14.99 14.88
N ASN A 69 -27.47 -13.88 15.50
CA ASN A 69 -26.83 -13.29 16.69
C ASN A 69 -25.35 -12.87 16.49
N ARG A 70 -24.93 -12.63 15.25
CA ARG A 70 -23.61 -12.10 14.89
C ARG A 70 -23.72 -10.85 14.03
N ILE A 71 -22.80 -9.92 14.23
CA ILE A 71 -22.68 -8.76 13.34
C ILE A 71 -21.94 -9.17 12.08
N VAL A 72 -22.61 -9.05 10.94
CA VAL A 72 -22.09 -9.54 9.65
C VAL A 72 -21.75 -8.42 8.67
N ALA A 73 -22.17 -7.19 8.96
CA ALA A 73 -21.79 -6.01 8.19
C ALA A 73 -21.89 -4.76 9.05
N SER A 74 -21.07 -3.75 8.75
CA SER A 74 -21.11 -2.45 9.41
C SER A 74 -20.73 -1.32 8.46
N LEU A 75 -21.20 -0.12 8.80
CA LEU A 75 -20.88 1.15 8.16
C LEU A 75 -20.88 2.23 9.23
N LYS A 76 -19.84 3.08 9.23
CA LYS A 76 -19.81 4.33 9.99
C LYS A 76 -20.24 5.49 9.10
N MET A 77 -20.93 6.44 9.70
CA MET A 77 -21.33 7.67 9.03
C MET A 77 -21.09 8.85 9.95
N VAL A 78 -20.44 9.90 9.43
CA VAL A 78 -20.24 11.16 10.14
C VAL A 78 -20.99 12.25 9.40
N ILE A 79 -21.91 12.92 10.07
CA ILE A 79 -22.61 14.08 9.51
C ILE A 79 -21.96 15.33 10.06
N GLU A 80 -21.29 16.05 9.16
CA GLU A 80 -20.48 17.21 9.48
C GLU A 80 -21.17 18.50 9.01
N LEU A 81 -21.22 19.50 9.89
CA LEU A 81 -21.62 20.86 9.55
C LEU A 81 -20.46 21.57 8.83
N LYS A 82 -20.75 22.19 7.70
CA LYS A 82 -19.75 22.95 6.93
C LYS A 82 -19.91 24.45 7.15
N CYS A 83 -18.83 25.21 7.10
CA CYS A 83 -18.87 26.67 7.13
C CYS A 83 -19.26 27.30 5.78
N HIS A 84 -19.39 26.49 4.73
CA HIS A 84 -19.76 26.91 3.38
C HIS A 84 -21.06 26.24 2.95
N ASN A 85 -21.52 26.53 1.73
CA ASN A 85 -22.80 26.02 1.21
C ASN A 85 -23.98 26.31 2.16
N ASN A 86 -24.09 27.58 2.58
CA ASN A 86 -25.10 28.08 3.52
C ASN A 86 -25.20 27.27 4.82
N TYR A 87 -24.05 26.97 5.42
CA TYR A 87 -23.95 26.20 6.66
C TYR A 87 -24.55 24.78 6.57
N GLY A 88 -24.53 24.20 5.37
CA GLY A 88 -25.12 22.88 5.09
C GLY A 88 -24.36 21.71 5.71
N LYS A 89 -24.96 20.51 5.59
CA LYS A 89 -24.42 19.25 6.12
C LYS A 89 -23.82 18.35 5.04
N VAL A 90 -22.73 17.67 5.34
CA VAL A 90 -22.14 16.60 4.51
C VAL A 90 -22.18 15.30 5.28
N ALA A 91 -22.61 14.22 4.64
CA ALA A 91 -22.46 12.88 5.16
C ALA A 91 -21.15 12.25 4.65
N HIS A 92 -20.28 11.88 5.55
CA HIS A 92 -19.08 11.10 5.29
C HIS A 92 -19.40 9.64 5.59
N ILE A 93 -19.32 8.76 4.59
CA ILE A 93 -19.50 7.32 4.74
C ILE A 93 -18.11 6.70 4.90
N GLU A 94 -17.92 6.04 6.05
CA GLU A 94 -16.64 5.52 6.50
C GLU A 94 -16.79 4.05 6.93
N ASP A 95 -15.67 3.36 7.09
CA ASP A 95 -15.56 2.05 7.72
C ASP A 95 -16.57 0.98 7.22
N VAL A 96 -16.86 0.98 5.91
CA VAL A 96 -17.78 0.01 5.30
C VAL A 96 -17.13 -1.37 5.25
N VAL A 97 -17.72 -2.35 5.95
CA VAL A 97 -17.21 -3.73 5.99
C VAL A 97 -18.33 -4.75 5.94
N VAL A 98 -18.08 -5.84 5.23
CA VAL A 98 -18.97 -7.02 5.17
C VAL A 98 -18.13 -8.26 5.47
N HIS A 99 -18.64 -9.09 6.38
CA HIS A 99 -18.03 -10.37 6.74
C HIS A 99 -17.82 -11.21 5.47
N SER A 100 -16.65 -11.82 5.34
CA SER A 100 -16.20 -12.56 4.15
C SER A 100 -17.25 -13.55 3.63
N GLU A 101 -17.82 -14.38 4.51
CA GLU A 101 -18.88 -15.37 4.18
C GLU A 101 -20.22 -14.76 3.72
N HIS A 102 -20.40 -13.45 3.88
CA HIS A 102 -21.61 -12.73 3.47
C HIS A 102 -21.37 -11.71 2.34
N ARG A 103 -20.14 -11.65 1.79
CA ARG A 103 -19.84 -10.86 0.59
C ARG A 103 -20.58 -11.41 -0.62
N GLY A 104 -20.83 -10.56 -1.63
CA GLY A 104 -21.62 -10.92 -2.82
C GLY A 104 -23.13 -11.03 -2.59
N LYS A 105 -23.61 -11.04 -1.33
CA LYS A 105 -25.05 -11.14 -1.00
C LYS A 105 -25.79 -9.80 -0.96
N GLY A 106 -25.14 -8.70 -1.39
CA GLY A 106 -25.73 -7.36 -1.44
C GLY A 106 -25.79 -6.59 -0.11
N LEU A 107 -25.19 -7.09 0.97
CA LEU A 107 -25.26 -6.43 2.30
C LEU A 107 -24.57 -5.05 2.32
N GLY A 108 -23.41 -4.92 1.69
CA GLY A 108 -22.73 -3.62 1.56
C GLY A 108 -23.57 -2.61 0.80
N LYS A 109 -24.22 -3.04 -0.29
CA LYS A 109 -25.12 -2.21 -1.10
C LYS A 109 -26.32 -1.75 -0.28
N LEU A 110 -26.86 -2.65 0.54
CA LEU A 110 -27.96 -2.34 1.45
C LEU A 110 -27.56 -1.27 2.49
N LEU A 111 -26.40 -1.42 3.14
CA LEU A 111 -25.89 -0.43 4.11
C LEU A 111 -25.62 0.94 3.48
N VAL A 112 -24.94 0.98 2.33
CA VAL A 112 -24.61 2.24 1.66
C VAL A 112 -25.87 2.96 1.18
N ASN A 113 -26.83 2.25 0.60
CA ASN A 113 -28.11 2.85 0.21
C ASN A 113 -28.89 3.37 1.44
N PHE A 114 -28.88 2.63 2.54
CA PHE A 114 -29.47 3.10 3.79
C PHE A 114 -28.79 4.39 4.27
N ALA A 115 -27.47 4.47 4.25
CA ALA A 115 -26.73 5.68 4.62
C ALA A 115 -27.08 6.88 3.70
N LEU A 116 -27.25 6.65 2.39
CA LEU A 116 -27.70 7.67 1.45
C LEU A 116 -29.12 8.18 1.77
N GLU A 117 -30.05 7.30 2.13
CA GLU A 117 -31.39 7.70 2.54
C GLU A 117 -31.38 8.47 3.86
N ILE A 118 -30.59 8.03 4.85
CA ILE A 118 -30.42 8.79 6.11
C ILE A 118 -29.79 10.16 5.84
N SER A 119 -28.85 10.25 4.90
CA SER A 119 -28.23 11.52 4.51
C SER A 119 -29.26 12.50 3.95
N LYS A 120 -30.21 12.02 3.13
CA LYS A 120 -31.32 12.85 2.61
C LYS A 120 -32.28 13.28 3.73
N VAL A 121 -32.68 12.35 4.60
CA VAL A 121 -33.57 12.65 5.74
C VAL A 121 -32.94 13.68 6.68
N LYS A 122 -31.62 13.62 6.87
CA LYS A 122 -30.85 14.58 7.66
C LYS A 122 -30.42 15.80 6.85
N GLU A 123 -30.99 16.02 5.66
CA GLU A 123 -30.79 17.21 4.82
C GLU A 123 -29.30 17.50 4.51
N CYS A 124 -28.52 16.44 4.31
CA CYS A 124 -27.16 16.58 3.79
C CYS A 124 -27.24 16.97 2.31
N TYR A 125 -26.47 17.97 1.90
CA TYR A 125 -26.45 18.40 0.50
C TYR A 125 -25.59 17.47 -0.39
N LYS A 126 -24.72 16.66 0.24
CA LYS A 126 -23.99 15.58 -0.42
C LYS A 126 -23.58 14.49 0.58
N ALA A 127 -23.33 13.30 0.05
CA ALA A 127 -22.61 12.23 0.72
C ALA A 127 -21.28 11.97 0.01
N VAL A 128 -20.22 11.68 0.75
CA VAL A 128 -18.86 11.42 0.24
C VAL A 128 -18.27 10.18 0.91
N LEU A 129 -17.35 9.51 0.23
CA LEU A 129 -16.56 8.40 0.73
C LEU A 129 -15.23 8.33 -0.02
N CYS A 130 -14.26 7.66 0.59
CA CYS A 130 -13.03 7.24 -0.04
C CYS A 130 -13.04 5.72 -0.24
N CYS A 131 -12.41 5.24 -1.32
CA CYS A 131 -12.26 3.80 -1.56
C CYS A 131 -11.03 3.50 -2.42
N ASN A 132 -10.48 2.30 -2.25
CA ASN A 132 -9.49 1.76 -3.18
C ASN A 132 -10.06 1.67 -4.60
N ARG A 133 -9.18 1.82 -5.60
CA ARG A 133 -9.55 1.83 -7.03
C ARG A 133 -10.37 0.60 -7.46
N GLU A 134 -10.10 -0.56 -6.87
CA GLU A 134 -10.84 -1.80 -7.13
C GLU A 134 -12.35 -1.73 -6.79
N TYR A 135 -12.77 -0.84 -5.88
CA TYR A 135 -14.18 -0.65 -5.51
C TYR A 135 -14.87 0.50 -6.25
N GLU A 136 -14.17 1.19 -7.15
CA GLU A 136 -14.71 2.36 -7.84
C GLU A 136 -16.00 2.03 -8.63
N SER A 137 -15.97 0.96 -9.42
CA SER A 137 -17.14 0.48 -10.18
C SER A 137 -18.31 0.10 -9.28
N TYR A 138 -18.03 -0.47 -8.12
CA TYR A 138 -19.04 -0.82 -7.13
C TYR A 138 -19.76 0.45 -6.62
N TYR A 139 -19.02 1.47 -6.19
CA TYR A 139 -19.64 2.72 -5.69
C TYR A 139 -20.31 3.54 -6.81
N LYS A 140 -19.75 3.54 -8.03
CA LYS A 140 -20.42 4.12 -9.21
C LYS A 140 -21.80 3.51 -9.46
N SER A 141 -21.93 2.19 -9.27
CA SER A 141 -23.23 1.49 -9.39
C SER A 141 -24.28 1.93 -8.36
N LEU A 142 -23.85 2.59 -7.27
CA LEU A 142 -24.70 3.13 -6.22
C LEU A 142 -24.99 4.63 -6.39
N GLY A 143 -24.54 5.23 -7.49
CA GLY A 143 -24.78 6.63 -7.83
C GLY A 143 -23.66 7.61 -7.44
N PHE A 144 -22.55 7.12 -6.88
CA PHE A 144 -21.37 7.95 -6.62
C PHE A 144 -20.66 8.32 -7.92
N ARG A 145 -19.95 9.45 -7.90
CA ARG A 145 -19.08 9.91 -8.99
C ARG A 145 -17.74 10.32 -8.41
N GLN A 146 -16.64 9.95 -9.08
CA GLN A 146 -15.32 10.43 -8.71
C GLN A 146 -15.24 11.95 -8.90
N LYS A 147 -14.83 12.67 -7.85
CA LYS A 147 -14.76 14.15 -7.83
C LYS A 147 -13.42 14.70 -7.35
N GLY A 148 -12.51 13.85 -6.90
CA GLY A 148 -11.19 14.21 -6.41
C GLY A 148 -10.37 12.97 -6.09
N ILE A 149 -9.18 13.20 -5.52
CA ILE A 149 -8.29 12.18 -4.97
C ILE A 149 -8.28 12.29 -3.44
N GLU A 150 -8.04 11.17 -2.76
CA GLU A 150 -7.78 11.14 -1.33
C GLU A 150 -6.30 11.39 -1.07
N MET A 151 -5.98 12.19 -0.05
CA MET A 151 -4.61 12.44 0.41
C MET A 151 -4.54 12.06 1.89
N CYS A 152 -3.53 11.30 2.29
CA CYS A 152 -3.37 10.80 3.65
C CYS A 152 -1.99 11.14 4.20
N VAL A 153 -1.93 11.55 5.47
CA VAL A 153 -0.69 11.66 6.26
C VAL A 153 -0.84 10.78 7.49
N TYR A 154 0.02 9.77 7.61
CA TYR A 154 0.05 8.90 8.78
C TYR A 154 0.93 9.52 9.86
N PHE A 155 0.33 9.85 11.01
CA PHE A 155 1.08 10.27 12.19
C PHE A 155 1.55 9.03 12.96
N ASN A 156 2.81 8.63 12.75
CA ASN A 156 3.43 7.51 13.46
C ASN A 156 3.31 7.70 14.99
N ARG A 157 2.50 6.87 15.66
CA ARG A 157 2.67 6.59 17.09
C ARG A 157 3.69 5.45 17.17
N GLY A 158 4.95 5.81 17.36
CA GLY A 158 6.10 4.89 17.28
C GLY A 158 5.82 3.51 17.87
N THR A 159 5.75 2.50 16.99
CA THR A 159 5.76 1.09 17.36
C THR A 159 7.21 0.61 17.34
N GLY A 160 7.75 0.37 18.55
CA GLY A 160 8.94 -0.44 18.83
C GLY A 160 10.07 -0.42 17.80
N GLU A 161 11.03 0.49 17.96
CA GLU A 161 12.34 0.39 17.31
C GLU A 161 13.12 -0.84 17.80
N SER A 162 13.91 -1.40 16.88
CA SER A 162 14.99 -2.33 17.17
C SER A 162 15.95 -1.73 18.21
N SER A 163 16.54 -2.61 19.02
CA SER A 163 17.25 -2.33 20.27
C SER A 163 18.54 -1.49 20.19
N ILE A 164 18.81 -0.77 19.10
CA ILE A 164 20.07 -0.03 18.91
C ILE A 164 19.95 1.47 19.23
N SER A 165 18.76 2.07 19.27
CA SER A 165 18.60 3.55 19.30
C SER A 165 17.90 4.13 20.55
N LYS A 166 18.12 3.61 21.76
CA LYS A 166 17.57 4.25 22.99
C LYS A 166 18.48 5.29 23.65
N THR A 167 19.72 5.49 23.19
CA THR A 167 20.70 6.32 23.93
C THR A 167 21.28 7.51 23.16
N LEU A 168 20.89 7.73 21.89
CA LEU A 168 21.45 8.81 21.06
C LEU A 168 20.39 9.87 20.79
N ARG A 169 20.70 11.12 21.13
CA ARG A 169 19.91 12.29 20.71
C ARG A 169 20.21 12.56 19.24
N THR A 170 19.17 12.77 18.44
CA THR A 170 19.29 13.15 17.03
C THR A 170 18.63 14.51 16.80
N SER A 171 19.24 15.36 16.00
CA SER A 171 18.65 16.62 15.52
C SER A 171 17.70 16.42 14.33
N TYR A 172 17.69 15.22 13.75
CA TYR A 172 16.82 14.88 12.63
C TYR A 172 15.45 14.44 13.14
N ASN A 173 14.40 15.01 12.56
CA ASN A 173 13.04 14.51 12.77
C ASN A 173 12.93 13.11 12.18
N LYS A 174 12.39 12.18 12.95
CA LYS A 174 12.11 10.81 12.49
C LYS A 174 10.88 10.83 11.57
N SER A 175 11.06 11.18 10.29
CA SER A 175 10.07 10.94 9.25
C SER A 175 10.21 9.53 8.68
N ALA A 176 9.16 9.02 8.03
CA ALA A 176 9.26 7.81 7.22
C ALA A 176 10.31 7.99 6.11
N LEU A 177 10.96 6.90 5.72
CA LEU A 177 11.95 6.88 4.65
C LEU A 177 11.27 7.19 3.31
N ASP A 178 11.73 8.20 2.57
CA ASP A 178 11.26 8.45 1.20
C ASP A 178 12.10 7.63 0.22
N TYR A 179 11.45 6.80 -0.60
CA TYR A 179 12.14 5.95 -1.57
C TYR A 179 12.93 6.75 -2.61
N SER A 180 12.43 7.93 -3.01
CA SER A 180 13.15 8.81 -3.93
C SER A 180 14.47 9.30 -3.32
N ASP A 181 14.47 9.62 -2.03
CA ASP A 181 15.68 10.07 -1.34
C ASP A 181 16.71 8.94 -1.19
N VAL A 182 16.26 7.70 -1.01
CA VAL A 182 17.14 6.52 -1.02
C VAL A 182 17.79 6.35 -2.39
N LEU A 183 17.00 6.35 -3.47
CA LEU A 183 17.52 6.21 -4.83
C LEU A 183 18.52 7.32 -5.16
N LYS A 184 18.19 8.59 -4.86
CA LYS A 184 19.10 9.74 -5.03
C LYS A 184 20.40 9.60 -4.24
N THR A 185 20.31 9.09 -3.01
CA THR A 185 21.49 8.84 -2.17
C THR A 185 22.37 7.75 -2.78
N ILE A 186 21.79 6.67 -3.32
CA ILE A 186 22.56 5.61 -3.97
C ILE A 186 23.22 6.13 -5.25
N ILE A 187 22.46 6.80 -6.11
CA ILE A 187 22.95 7.43 -7.35
C ILE A 187 24.14 8.35 -7.05
N SER A 188 24.03 9.23 -6.05
CA SER A 188 25.09 10.18 -5.71
C SER A 188 26.33 9.55 -5.06
N THR A 189 26.27 8.30 -4.59
CA THR A 189 27.37 7.62 -3.91
C THR A 189 28.06 6.55 -4.75
N LEU A 190 27.50 6.19 -5.90
CA LEU A 190 28.13 5.26 -6.83
C LEU A 190 29.31 5.93 -7.54
N PRO A 191 30.47 5.24 -7.65
CA PRO A 191 31.68 5.83 -8.23
C PRO A 191 31.58 6.08 -9.74
N SER A 192 30.63 5.43 -10.42
CA SER A 192 30.30 5.63 -11.84
C SER A 192 28.87 5.18 -12.07
N LEU A 193 28.22 5.86 -13.01
CA LEU A 193 26.85 5.63 -13.45
C LEU A 193 26.82 5.80 -14.97
N ASP A 194 27.23 4.74 -15.65
CA ASP A 194 27.23 4.65 -17.11
C ASP A 194 26.06 3.77 -17.59
N HIS A 195 25.67 2.76 -16.81
CA HIS A 195 24.70 1.74 -17.20
C HIS A 195 23.78 1.33 -16.04
N ILE A 196 22.50 1.66 -16.16
CA ILE A 196 21.44 1.29 -15.22
C ILE A 196 20.45 0.36 -15.93
N VAL A 197 20.01 -0.68 -15.23
CA VAL A 197 18.94 -1.58 -15.69
C VAL A 197 17.84 -1.62 -14.63
N GLU A 198 16.59 -1.46 -15.06
CA GLU A 198 15.40 -1.62 -14.24
C GLU A 198 14.50 -2.72 -14.81
N PHE A 199 14.00 -3.60 -13.94
CA PHE A 199 12.91 -4.53 -14.24
C PHE A 199 11.67 -4.18 -13.42
N GLY A 200 10.54 -4.04 -14.11
CA GLY A 200 9.27 -3.61 -13.53
C GLY A 200 9.16 -2.09 -13.51
N ILE A 201 8.39 -1.55 -14.46
CA ILE A 201 8.30 -0.10 -14.71
C ILE A 201 7.05 0.48 -14.04
N LEU A 202 5.91 -0.21 -14.15
CA LEU A 202 4.60 0.26 -13.71
C LEU A 202 4.28 1.69 -14.24
N ASP A 203 4.23 2.70 -13.36
CA ASP A 203 3.99 4.10 -13.70
C ASP A 203 5.29 4.88 -13.98
N GLY A 204 6.46 4.25 -13.84
CA GLY A 204 7.79 4.80 -14.10
C GLY A 204 8.35 5.72 -13.02
N PHE A 205 7.99 5.51 -11.75
CA PHE A 205 8.45 6.38 -10.64
C PHE A 205 9.97 6.34 -10.45
N SER A 206 10.55 5.14 -10.34
CA SER A 206 12.00 4.92 -10.18
C SER A 206 12.76 5.30 -11.45
N LEU A 207 12.29 4.90 -12.63
CA LEU A 207 12.85 5.33 -13.91
C LEU A 207 12.93 6.86 -14.04
N GLN A 208 11.88 7.58 -13.66
CA GLN A 208 11.91 9.05 -13.65
C GLN A 208 12.94 9.59 -12.66
N CYS A 209 13.05 8.99 -11.47
CA CYS A 209 14.09 9.34 -10.51
C CYS A 209 15.49 9.15 -11.11
N PHE A 210 15.76 8.04 -11.79
CA PHE A 210 17.04 7.81 -12.47
C PHE A 210 17.28 8.82 -13.59
N ALA A 211 16.30 9.05 -14.45
CA ALA A 211 16.41 9.95 -15.59
C ALA A 211 16.71 11.40 -15.17
N GLU A 212 16.13 11.87 -14.06
CA GLU A 212 16.29 13.25 -13.57
C GLU A 212 17.55 13.47 -12.73
N ASN A 213 18.13 12.41 -12.15
CA ASN A 213 19.23 12.53 -11.19
C ASN A 213 20.55 11.90 -11.67
N CYS A 214 20.56 11.21 -12.81
CA CYS A 214 21.79 10.69 -13.40
C CYS A 214 22.35 11.65 -14.49
N PRO A 215 23.67 11.64 -14.74
CA PRO A 215 24.24 12.35 -15.88
C PRO A 215 23.57 11.96 -17.21
N PRO A 216 23.40 12.87 -18.17
CA PRO A 216 22.83 12.56 -19.50
C PRO A 216 23.60 11.49 -20.29
N THR A 217 24.83 11.20 -19.91
CA THR A 217 25.67 10.12 -20.48
C THR A 217 25.30 8.73 -19.98
N THR A 218 24.52 8.63 -18.90
CA THR A 218 24.09 7.36 -18.28
C THR A 218 23.04 6.69 -19.15
N SER A 219 23.30 5.49 -19.66
CA SER A 219 22.28 4.71 -20.36
C SER A 219 21.40 3.97 -19.35
N ILE A 220 20.11 4.26 -19.38
CA ILE A 220 19.10 3.70 -18.46
C ILE A 220 18.15 2.83 -19.26
N PHE A 221 18.10 1.53 -18.98
CA PHE A 221 17.25 0.58 -19.68
C PHE A 221 16.14 0.09 -18.75
N GLY A 222 14.89 0.36 -19.12
CA GLY A 222 13.70 -0.13 -18.42
C GLY A 222 13.08 -1.31 -19.17
N TYR A 223 12.92 -2.42 -18.47
CA TYR A 223 12.28 -3.63 -18.99
C TYR A 223 10.98 -3.93 -18.24
N ASP A 224 9.94 -4.22 -18.98
CA ASP A 224 8.66 -4.72 -18.47
C ASP A 224 8.05 -5.70 -19.49
N ILE A 225 7.11 -6.52 -19.02
CA ILE A 225 6.26 -7.34 -19.89
C ILE A 225 4.96 -6.60 -20.26
N PHE A 226 4.71 -5.44 -19.66
CA PHE A 226 3.62 -4.50 -19.97
C PHE A 226 2.24 -5.19 -19.97
N GLU A 227 1.56 -5.18 -21.12
CA GLU A 227 0.23 -5.75 -21.29
C GLU A 227 0.21 -7.29 -21.17
N ASP A 228 1.36 -7.96 -21.23
CA ASP A 228 1.47 -9.39 -21.01
C ASP A 228 1.42 -9.74 -19.51
N PHE A 229 1.55 -8.76 -18.61
CA PHE A 229 1.37 -8.99 -17.18
C PHE A 229 -0.11 -9.17 -16.82
N ASN A 230 -0.44 -10.30 -16.20
CA ASN A 230 -1.78 -10.55 -15.68
C ASN A 230 -1.98 -9.82 -14.33
N GLY A 231 -2.22 -8.50 -14.40
CA GLY A 231 -2.38 -7.63 -13.23
C GLY A 231 -2.33 -6.14 -13.57
N ASN A 232 -1.87 -5.32 -12.62
CA ASN A 232 -1.58 -3.90 -12.86
C ASN A 232 -0.20 -3.81 -13.54
N GLY A 233 -0.17 -3.90 -14.87
CA GLY A 233 1.03 -3.72 -15.68
C GLY A 233 1.14 -2.31 -16.25
N ALA A 234 2.35 -1.93 -16.66
CA ALA A 234 2.58 -0.72 -17.44
C ALA A 234 1.95 -0.83 -18.84
N ASN A 235 1.55 0.29 -19.45
CA ASN A 235 1.25 0.34 -20.89
C ASN A 235 2.50 0.78 -21.66
N TYR A 236 2.87 0.02 -22.69
CA TYR A 236 4.13 0.23 -23.41
C TYR A 236 4.18 1.56 -24.15
N ASP A 237 3.10 1.92 -24.85
CA ASP A 237 3.03 3.15 -25.63
C ASP A 237 3.04 4.37 -24.71
N ASP A 238 2.32 4.31 -23.60
CA ASP A 238 2.30 5.36 -22.57
C ASP A 238 3.69 5.55 -21.95
N MET A 239 4.40 4.48 -21.59
CA MET A 239 5.75 4.58 -21.02
C MET A 239 6.76 5.09 -22.03
N THR A 240 6.72 4.58 -23.27
CA THR A 240 7.60 5.05 -24.35
C THR A 240 7.41 6.53 -24.60
N LYS A 241 6.16 7.00 -24.67
CA LYS A 241 5.84 8.41 -24.84
C LYS A 241 6.22 9.26 -23.63
N LYS A 242 6.02 8.75 -22.42
CA LYS A 242 6.38 9.46 -21.18
C LYS A 242 7.89 9.73 -21.11
N PHE A 243 8.70 8.76 -21.53
CA PHE A 243 10.16 8.85 -21.45
C PHE A 243 10.85 9.33 -22.74
N GLU A 244 10.09 9.58 -23.83
CA GLU A 244 10.59 10.16 -25.09
C GLU A 244 11.47 11.42 -24.90
N PRO A 245 11.19 12.35 -23.96
CA PRO A 245 12.04 13.52 -23.75
C PRO A 245 13.45 13.22 -23.18
N TYR A 246 13.67 12.02 -22.62
CA TYR A 246 14.94 11.63 -22.00
C TYR A 246 15.74 10.78 -22.98
N SER A 247 16.73 11.39 -23.65
CA SER A 247 17.54 10.71 -24.68
C SER A 247 18.37 9.54 -24.17
N ASN A 248 18.50 9.42 -22.85
CA ASN A 248 19.31 8.44 -22.16
C ASN A 248 18.48 7.33 -21.49
N VAL A 249 17.15 7.35 -21.68
CA VAL A 249 16.23 6.31 -21.20
C VAL A 249 15.74 5.48 -22.39
N HIS A 250 15.76 4.17 -22.24
CA HIS A 250 15.37 3.21 -23.26
C HIS A 250 14.36 2.22 -22.68
N ILE A 251 13.14 2.21 -23.23
CA ILE A 251 12.05 1.35 -22.79
C ILE A 251 11.98 0.12 -23.70
N HIS A 252 11.97 -1.06 -23.10
CA HIS A 252 12.01 -2.33 -23.81
C HIS A 252 11.00 -3.32 -23.26
N ARG A 253 10.35 -4.08 -24.16
CA ARG A 253 9.63 -5.29 -23.77
C ARG A 253 10.64 -6.38 -23.42
N GLY A 254 10.55 -6.94 -22.21
CA GLY A 254 11.44 -8.00 -21.76
C GLY A 254 10.92 -8.69 -20.50
N ASP A 255 11.00 -10.03 -20.50
CA ASP A 255 10.69 -10.84 -19.32
C ASP A 255 11.90 -10.91 -18.40
N PHE A 256 11.70 -10.55 -17.14
CA PHE A 256 12.72 -10.66 -16.09
C PHE A 256 13.29 -12.08 -15.98
N TYR A 257 12.55 -13.13 -16.32
CA TYR A 257 13.05 -14.51 -16.25
C TYR A 257 13.72 -14.99 -17.55
N ASP A 258 13.59 -14.24 -18.64
CA ASP A 258 14.32 -14.53 -19.86
C ASP A 258 15.74 -13.98 -19.74
N THR A 259 16.68 -14.85 -19.37
CA THR A 259 18.09 -14.46 -19.25
C THR A 259 18.72 -14.16 -20.60
N LYS A 260 18.05 -14.47 -21.73
CA LYS A 260 18.58 -14.22 -23.07
C LYS A 260 17.97 -12.96 -23.65
N GLY A 261 18.81 -12.07 -24.17
CA GLY A 261 18.36 -10.94 -25.01
C GLY A 261 18.57 -9.55 -24.43
N TRP A 262 18.68 -9.39 -23.10
CA TRP A 262 19.08 -8.12 -22.47
C TRP A 262 20.60 -8.06 -22.18
N GLU A 263 21.28 -9.21 -22.15
CA GLU A 263 22.74 -9.35 -22.08
C GLU A 263 23.49 -8.70 -23.25
N SER A 264 22.78 -8.39 -24.35
CA SER A 264 23.36 -7.81 -25.57
C SER A 264 23.99 -6.43 -25.37
N HIS A 265 23.84 -5.82 -24.18
CA HIS A 265 24.43 -4.52 -23.87
C HIS A 265 25.92 -4.58 -23.52
N ASN A 266 26.51 -5.78 -23.38
CA ASN A 266 27.97 -6.06 -23.35
C ASN A 266 28.80 -5.14 -22.44
N ARG A 267 28.18 -4.58 -21.39
CA ARG A 267 28.75 -3.62 -20.45
C ARG A 267 28.30 -3.98 -19.04
N PRO A 268 29.20 -4.00 -18.05
CA PRO A 268 28.84 -4.22 -16.66
C PRO A 268 27.78 -3.22 -16.19
N ILE A 269 26.86 -3.67 -15.35
CA ILE A 269 25.77 -2.85 -14.79
C ILE A 269 26.28 -2.16 -13.52
N ASP A 270 25.99 -0.87 -13.38
CA ASP A 270 26.34 -0.09 -12.19
C ASP A 270 25.26 -0.19 -11.11
N LEU A 271 24.01 -0.13 -11.56
CA LEU A 271 22.81 -0.21 -10.75
C LEU A 271 21.78 -1.10 -11.45
N LEU A 272 21.41 -2.19 -10.79
CA LEU A 272 20.29 -3.05 -11.18
C LEU A 272 19.13 -2.81 -10.22
N HIS A 273 17.98 -2.37 -10.71
CA HIS A 273 16.77 -2.19 -9.92
C HIS A 273 15.75 -3.26 -10.30
N VAL A 274 15.24 -4.00 -9.32
CA VAL A 274 14.24 -5.07 -9.51
C VAL A 274 13.01 -4.74 -8.69
N ASP A 275 11.99 -4.20 -9.35
CA ASP A 275 10.72 -3.76 -8.79
C ASP A 275 9.54 -4.48 -9.47
N ILE A 276 9.56 -5.80 -9.37
CA ILE A 276 8.47 -6.67 -9.82
C ILE A 276 7.71 -7.21 -8.60
N ALA A 277 6.87 -8.23 -8.79
CA ALA A 277 6.22 -8.93 -7.68
C ALA A 277 7.23 -9.74 -6.85
N ASN A 278 8.05 -9.03 -6.07
CA ASN A 278 9.18 -9.57 -5.33
C ASN A 278 8.73 -10.55 -4.23
N ASP A 279 9.33 -11.74 -4.28
CA ASP A 279 9.30 -12.79 -3.26
C ASP A 279 10.71 -13.40 -3.14
N GLY A 280 10.89 -14.38 -2.25
CA GLY A 280 12.20 -15.01 -2.03
C GLY A 280 12.76 -15.71 -3.27
N ASP A 281 11.91 -16.19 -4.18
CA ASP A 281 12.34 -16.85 -5.41
C ASP A 281 12.86 -15.83 -6.43
N VAL A 282 12.23 -14.65 -6.52
CA VAL A 282 12.75 -13.53 -7.33
C VAL A 282 14.14 -13.11 -6.84
N TYR A 283 14.31 -12.90 -5.53
CA TYR A 283 15.62 -12.55 -4.96
C TYR A 283 16.67 -13.61 -5.28
N LYS A 284 16.31 -14.89 -5.13
CA LYS A 284 17.20 -16.00 -5.45
C LYS A 284 17.59 -15.99 -6.93
N PHE A 285 16.61 -15.85 -7.81
CA PHE A 285 16.83 -15.80 -9.25
C PHE A 285 17.75 -14.63 -9.65
N THR A 286 17.53 -13.43 -9.12
CA THR A 286 18.39 -12.27 -9.41
C THR A 286 19.83 -12.52 -8.99
N ILE A 287 20.06 -13.07 -7.80
CA ILE A 287 21.42 -13.30 -7.30
C ILE A 287 22.13 -14.39 -8.12
N ASP A 288 21.42 -15.46 -8.47
CA ASP A 288 22.00 -16.58 -9.20
C ASP A 288 22.33 -16.23 -10.66
N ASN A 289 21.56 -15.33 -11.28
CA ASN A 289 21.68 -15.05 -12.71
C ASN A 289 22.30 -13.68 -13.01
N TYR A 290 22.03 -12.65 -12.21
CA TYR A 290 22.27 -11.25 -12.59
C TYR A 290 23.39 -10.56 -11.80
N LEU A 291 23.75 -11.10 -10.64
CA LEU A 291 24.80 -10.50 -9.82
C LEU A 291 26.15 -10.44 -10.55
N ASP A 292 26.47 -11.43 -11.38
CA ASP A 292 27.72 -11.45 -12.13
C ASP A 292 27.80 -10.40 -13.23
N LEU A 293 26.65 -9.85 -13.64
CA LEU A 293 26.55 -8.79 -14.64
C LEU A 293 26.66 -7.40 -14.01
N VAL A 294 26.47 -7.29 -12.70
CA VAL A 294 26.70 -6.06 -11.92
C VAL A 294 28.18 -5.92 -11.63
N LYS A 295 28.80 -4.78 -11.91
CA LYS A 295 30.24 -4.61 -11.68
C LYS A 295 30.61 -4.66 -10.20
N VAL A 296 31.89 -4.92 -9.90
CA VAL A 296 32.43 -4.75 -8.55
C VAL A 296 32.24 -3.30 -8.09
N GLY A 297 31.62 -3.10 -6.93
CA GLY A 297 31.23 -1.81 -6.39
C GLY A 297 29.84 -1.32 -6.83
N GLY A 298 29.23 -1.97 -7.82
CA GLY A 298 27.84 -1.76 -8.24
C GLY A 298 26.84 -2.33 -7.25
N VAL A 299 25.56 -2.02 -7.48
CA VAL A 299 24.47 -2.33 -6.55
C VAL A 299 23.25 -2.93 -7.24
N ILE A 300 22.56 -3.82 -6.51
CA ILE A 300 21.22 -4.29 -6.83
C ILE A 300 20.26 -3.72 -5.78
N ILE A 301 19.11 -3.20 -6.21
CA ILE A 301 18.07 -2.64 -5.36
C ILE A 301 16.79 -3.43 -5.57
N PHE A 302 16.14 -3.79 -4.47
CA PHE A 302 14.86 -4.49 -4.46
C PHE A 302 13.85 -3.79 -3.54
N GLU A 303 12.56 -3.82 -3.92
CA GLU A 303 11.46 -3.67 -2.96
C GLU A 303 11.39 -4.91 -2.06
N GLY A 304 11.32 -4.68 -0.76
CA GLY A 304 11.14 -5.72 0.25
C GLY A 304 12.39 -6.14 1.01
N GLY A 305 12.25 -7.22 1.78
CA GLY A 305 13.32 -7.83 2.57
C GLY A 305 13.16 -7.72 4.09
N SER A 306 12.19 -6.97 4.60
CA SER A 306 11.81 -7.00 6.02
C SER A 306 10.90 -8.18 6.36
N GLU A 307 10.81 -8.51 7.66
CA GLU A 307 9.84 -9.49 8.14
C GLU A 307 8.39 -9.03 7.93
N GLU A 308 8.11 -7.74 8.11
CA GLU A 308 6.77 -7.19 7.90
C GLU A 308 6.34 -7.31 6.43
N ARG A 309 7.26 -7.10 5.48
CA ARG A 309 6.97 -7.24 4.06
C ARG A 309 6.69 -8.68 3.64
N ASP A 310 7.30 -9.66 4.29
CA ASP A 310 7.00 -11.08 4.06
C ASP A 310 5.58 -11.49 4.48
N ASN A 311 4.93 -10.68 5.34
CA ASN A 311 3.62 -10.98 5.92
C ASN A 311 2.47 -10.17 5.29
N VAL A 312 2.68 -9.52 4.13
CA VAL A 312 1.59 -8.83 3.43
C VAL A 312 0.55 -9.80 2.84
N GLY A 313 -0.68 -9.30 2.68
CA GLY A 313 -1.83 -10.13 2.33
C GLY A 313 -1.68 -10.96 1.05
N TRP A 314 -1.05 -10.44 -0.01
CA TRP A 314 -0.88 -11.21 -1.25
C TRP A 314 0.19 -12.30 -1.13
N MET A 315 1.28 -12.06 -0.39
CA MET A 315 2.32 -13.07 -0.11
C MET A 315 1.71 -14.26 0.65
N GLN A 316 0.88 -13.96 1.65
CA GLN A 316 0.16 -14.98 2.43
C GLN A 316 -0.90 -15.69 1.58
N LYS A 317 -1.71 -14.93 0.83
CA LYS A 317 -2.81 -15.47 0.00
C LYS A 317 -2.30 -16.48 -1.03
N TYR A 318 -1.15 -16.21 -1.65
CA TYR A 318 -0.57 -17.06 -2.70
C TYR A 318 0.56 -17.96 -2.19
N ASN A 319 0.75 -18.04 -0.86
CA ASN A 319 1.79 -18.85 -0.21
C ASN A 319 3.18 -18.68 -0.84
N LYS A 320 3.59 -17.42 -0.98
CA LYS A 320 4.84 -17.02 -1.62
C LYS A 320 6.05 -17.26 -0.71
N THR A 321 7.19 -17.54 -1.32
CA THR A 321 8.46 -17.74 -0.63
C THR A 321 8.87 -16.45 0.09
N LYS A 322 9.22 -16.54 1.37
CA LYS A 322 9.63 -15.39 2.19
C LYS A 322 11.01 -14.88 1.76
N ILE A 323 11.19 -13.57 1.74
CA ILE A 323 12.42 -12.89 1.34
C ILE A 323 13.44 -12.88 2.50
N LYS A 324 12.99 -12.57 3.72
CA LYS A 324 13.89 -12.37 4.88
C LYS A 324 14.82 -13.56 5.15
N PRO A 325 14.34 -14.82 5.15
CA PRO A 325 15.22 -15.97 5.39
C PRO A 325 16.32 -16.11 4.33
N TYR A 326 16.03 -15.74 3.08
CA TYR A 326 17.01 -15.78 2.00
C TYR A 326 18.06 -14.67 2.15
N ILE A 327 17.66 -13.46 2.54
CA ILE A 327 18.60 -12.38 2.87
C ILE A 327 19.54 -12.77 4.00
N ASP A 328 19.02 -13.38 5.06
CA ASP A 328 19.84 -13.83 6.20
C ASP A 328 20.87 -14.87 5.76
N HIS A 329 20.44 -15.82 4.93
CA HIS A 329 21.35 -16.79 4.34
C HIS A 329 22.45 -16.12 3.48
N LEU A 330 22.11 -15.12 2.66
CA LEU A 330 23.09 -14.39 1.85
C LEU A 330 24.13 -13.68 2.72
N ILE A 331 23.69 -13.01 3.78
CA ILE A 331 24.58 -12.28 4.71
C ILE A 331 25.58 -13.23 5.38
N GLU A 332 25.14 -14.45 5.74
CA GLU A 332 25.97 -15.44 6.40
C GLU A 332 26.91 -16.20 5.45
N SER A 333 26.50 -16.41 4.20
CA SER A 333 27.17 -17.31 3.26
C SER A 333 28.05 -16.62 2.21
N ARG A 334 27.86 -15.32 1.96
CA ARG A 334 28.53 -14.59 0.88
C ARG A 334 29.38 -13.43 1.41
N GLU A 335 30.70 -13.54 1.28
CA GLU A 335 31.63 -12.43 1.61
C GLU A 335 31.90 -11.47 0.43
N ASP A 336 31.44 -11.83 -0.76
CA ASP A 336 31.61 -11.06 -2.00
C ASP A 336 30.49 -10.04 -2.22
N ILE A 337 29.51 -9.98 -1.32
CA ILE A 337 28.45 -8.97 -1.32
C ILE A 337 28.26 -8.36 0.06
N ARG A 338 27.60 -7.20 0.12
CA ARG A 338 27.06 -6.60 1.34
C ARG A 338 25.58 -6.33 1.15
N VAL A 339 24.75 -6.85 2.05
CA VAL A 339 23.29 -6.66 2.01
C VAL A 339 22.86 -5.72 3.13
N THR A 340 22.02 -4.73 2.80
CA THR A 340 21.41 -3.80 3.77
C THR A 340 19.93 -3.67 3.47
N THR A 341 19.08 -3.93 4.46
CA THR A 341 17.63 -3.69 4.37
C THR A 341 17.24 -2.46 5.17
N LEU A 342 16.50 -1.53 4.54
CA LEU A 342 16.04 -0.27 5.10
C LEU A 342 14.54 -0.32 5.36
N ASP A 343 14.10 0.29 6.47
CA ASP A 343 12.70 0.37 6.94
C ASP A 343 12.03 -1.00 7.20
N LYS A 344 10.84 -0.95 7.80
CA LYS A 344 10.00 -2.12 8.07
C LYS A 344 8.99 -2.37 6.95
N PHE A 345 8.42 -1.34 6.32
CA PHE A 345 7.44 -1.53 5.24
C PHE A 345 7.26 -0.25 4.40
N PRO A 346 7.30 -0.29 3.05
CA PRO A 346 7.48 -1.46 2.16
C PRO A 346 8.85 -2.14 2.24
N SER A 347 9.81 -1.52 2.92
CA SER A 347 11.22 -1.93 3.04
C SER A 347 11.96 -1.98 1.69
N VAL A 348 13.26 -1.73 1.74
CA VAL A 348 14.12 -1.70 0.55
C VAL A 348 15.38 -2.47 0.87
N THR A 349 15.78 -3.39 0.01
CA THR A 349 17.04 -4.12 0.17
C THR A 349 18.05 -3.70 -0.89
N ILE A 350 19.25 -3.36 -0.44
CA ILE A 350 20.38 -2.99 -1.28
C ILE A 350 21.44 -4.08 -1.14
N VAL A 351 21.83 -4.68 -2.27
CA VAL A 351 22.93 -5.66 -2.37
C VAL A 351 24.08 -5.00 -3.12
N LYS A 352 25.19 -4.73 -2.44
CA LYS A 352 26.41 -4.19 -3.06
C LYS A 352 27.38 -5.31 -3.38
N ARG A 353 27.85 -5.39 -4.62
CA ARG A 353 28.92 -6.33 -5.03
C ARG A 353 30.28 -5.82 -4.55
N LEU A 354 31.04 -6.66 -3.85
CA LEU A 354 32.34 -6.33 -3.25
C LEU A 354 33.52 -6.99 -3.98
N LYS A 355 33.32 -8.16 -4.60
CA LYS A 355 34.36 -8.91 -5.31
C LYS A 355 33.93 -9.33 -6.71
#